data_AF-A0A1T4VLR0-F1
#
_entry.id   AF-A0A1T4VLR0-F1
#
_cell.length_a   1.000
_cell.length_b   1.000
_cell.length_c   1.000
_cell.angle_alpha   90.00
_cell.angle_beta   90.00
_cell.angle_gamma   90.00
#
_symmetry.space_group_name_H-M   'P 1'
#
loop_
_entity.id
_entity.type
_entity.pdbx_description
1 polymer ?
#
loop_
_entity_poly.entity_id
_entity_poly.type
_entity_poly.pdbx_seq_one_letter_code
_entity_poly.pdbx_strand_id
1 'polypeptide(L)'
;MKTGFSSMVLCLFTASILVGCSASRHDNLADLGFATPYLEGYDDGCHSKVTAAQTHTEGFRQDPERMYKSDRYASGWNDGFEQCFVASKHFH
;
A
#
# COMPACT_ATOMS: atom_id res chain seq x y z
N MET A 1 9.85 43.09 15.96
CA MET A 1 10.54 41.78 15.99
C MET A 1 9.72 40.64 16.63
N LYS A 2 8.90 40.87 17.66
CA LYS A 2 8.14 39.77 18.35
C LYS A 2 6.98 39.18 17.53
N THR A 3 6.34 39.98 16.68
CA THR A 3 5.18 39.57 15.85
C THR A 3 5.54 38.59 14.74
N GLY A 4 6.72 38.73 14.12
CA GLY A 4 7.19 37.80 13.08
C GLY A 4 7.56 36.41 13.61
N PHE A 5 8.10 36.35 14.84
CA PHE A 5 8.43 35.08 15.49
C PHE A 5 7.17 34.28 15.85
N SER A 6 6.13 34.96 16.35
CA SER A 6 4.83 34.33 16.66
C SER A 6 4.10 33.82 15.41
N SER A 7 4.16 34.56 14.30
CA SER A 7 3.54 34.14 13.04
C SER A 7 4.26 32.94 12.40
N MET A 8 5.59 32.86 12.54
CA MET A 8 6.38 31.76 12.01
C MET A 8 6.16 30.46 12.79
N VAL A 9 6.03 30.55 14.12
CA VAL A 9 5.70 29.40 14.98
C VAL A 9 4.29 28.88 14.67
N LEU A 10 3.31 29.75 14.45
CA LEU A 10 1.94 29.33 14.09
C LEU A 10 1.89 28.57 12.76
N CYS A 11 2.61 29.03 11.73
CA CYS A 11 2.70 28.34 10.45
C CYS A 11 3.36 26.95 10.56
N LEU A 12 4.40 26.83 11.38
CA LEU A 12 5.09 25.56 11.65
C LEU A 12 4.16 24.56 12.36
N PHE A 13 3.38 25.01 13.33
CA PHE A 13 2.39 24.18 14.01
C PHE A 13 1.27 23.72 13.07
N THR A 14 0.74 24.59 12.20
CA THR A 14 -0.27 24.19 11.21
C THR A 14 0.24 23.21 10.16
N ALA A 15 1.52 23.32 9.78
CA ALA A 15 2.14 22.42 8.81
C ALA A 15 2.37 21.01 9.39
N SER A 16 2.55 20.88 10.70
CA SER A 16 2.75 19.56 11.34
C SER A 16 1.47 18.73 11.40
N ILE A 17 0.29 19.36 11.38
CA ILE A 17 -1.02 18.68 11.45
C ILE A 17 -1.43 18.08 10.09
N LEU A 18 -0.73 18.43 9.00
CA LEU A 18 -1.00 17.94 7.64
C LEU A 18 -0.31 16.62 7.32
N VAL A 19 0.45 16.04 8.26
CA VAL A 19 0.97 14.67 8.13
C VAL A 19 -0.15 13.69 8.44
N GLY A 20 -1.10 13.56 7.51
CA GLY A 20 -2.21 12.62 7.62
C GLY A 20 -1.69 11.18 7.61
N CYS A 21 -2.20 10.35 8.52
CA CYS A 21 -2.07 8.91 8.41
C CYS A 21 -2.78 8.46 7.13
N SER A 22 -2.01 8.14 6.08
CA SER A 22 -2.57 7.52 4.88
C SER A 22 -2.80 6.05 5.19
N ALA A 23 -4.06 5.66 5.40
CA ALA A 23 -4.45 4.25 5.49
C ALA A 23 -4.01 3.52 4.22
N SER A 24 -3.48 2.31 4.36
CA SER A 24 -3.02 1.58 3.17
C SER A 24 -4.21 1.20 2.29
N ARG A 25 -3.97 0.94 1.01
CA ARG A 25 -5.04 0.48 0.12
C ARG A 25 -5.64 -0.85 0.63
N HIS A 26 -4.83 -1.72 1.22
CA HIS A 26 -5.29 -2.93 1.90
C HIS A 26 -6.30 -2.61 3.01
N ASP A 27 -5.96 -1.69 3.92
CA ASP A 27 -6.83 -1.32 5.05
C ASP A 27 -8.20 -0.81 4.55
N ASN A 28 -8.18 0.04 3.51
CA ASN A 28 -9.41 0.53 2.90
C ASN A 28 -10.25 -0.59 2.29
N LEU A 29 -9.62 -1.59 1.66
CA LEU A 29 -10.32 -2.76 1.11
C LEU A 29 -10.90 -3.63 2.22
N ALA A 30 -10.20 -3.79 3.34
CA ALA A 30 -10.69 -4.50 4.51
C ALA A 30 -11.92 -3.81 5.11
N ASP A 31 -11.87 -2.48 5.25
CA ASP A 31 -13.00 -1.67 5.75
C ASP A 31 -14.22 -1.73 4.83
N LEU A 32 -14.01 -1.87 3.52
CA LEU A 32 -15.08 -2.09 2.54
C LEU A 32 -15.65 -3.51 2.55
N GLY A 33 -15.12 -4.41 3.38
CA GLY A 33 -15.61 -5.78 3.54
C GLY A 33 -15.16 -6.74 2.44
N PHE A 34 -14.04 -6.46 1.77
CA PHE A 34 -13.47 -7.42 0.82
C PHE A 34 -13.07 -8.71 1.53
N ALA A 35 -13.33 -9.85 0.89
CA ALA A 35 -13.08 -11.15 1.50
C ALA A 35 -11.60 -11.41 1.73
N THR A 36 -11.27 -12.13 2.81
CA THR A 36 -9.88 -12.46 3.19
C THR A 36 -9.02 -12.98 2.04
N PRO A 37 -9.47 -13.91 1.17
CA PRO A 37 -8.63 -14.39 0.06
C PRO A 37 -8.25 -13.29 -0.94
N TYR A 38 -9.13 -12.30 -1.15
CA TYR A 38 -8.83 -11.16 -2.02
C TYR A 38 -7.78 -10.24 -1.38
N LEU A 39 -7.91 -9.97 -0.08
CA LEU A 39 -6.96 -9.13 0.66
C LEU A 39 -5.56 -9.76 0.70
N GLU A 40 -5.48 -11.06 0.95
CA GLU A 40 -4.21 -11.81 0.90
C GLU A 40 -3.59 -11.78 -0.50
N GLY A 41 -4.40 -12.00 -1.54
CA GLY A 41 -3.95 -11.85 -2.93
C GLY A 41 -3.41 -10.46 -3.20
N TYR A 42 -4.13 -9.42 -2.77
CA TYR A 42 -3.74 -8.01 -2.96
C TYR A 42 -2.36 -7.69 -2.36
N ASP A 43 -2.09 -8.17 -1.14
CA ASP A 43 -0.79 -7.98 -0.49
C ASP A 43 0.34 -8.72 -1.23
N ASP A 44 0.08 -9.96 -1.63
CA ASP A 44 1.04 -10.79 -2.35
C ASP A 44 1.36 -10.22 -3.75
N GLY A 45 0.35 -9.66 -4.43
CA GLY A 45 0.50 -8.92 -5.68
C GLY A 45 1.28 -7.62 -5.49
N CYS A 46 0.98 -6.84 -4.45
CA CYS A 46 1.71 -5.61 -4.16
C CYS A 46 3.20 -5.88 -3.86
N HIS A 47 3.50 -6.93 -3.08
CA HIS A 47 4.89 -7.37 -2.86
C HIS A 47 5.57 -7.74 -4.18
N SER A 48 4.90 -8.51 -5.03
CA SER A 48 5.42 -8.94 -6.32
C SER A 48 5.72 -7.76 -7.25
N LYS A 49 4.93 -6.68 -7.22
CA LYS A 49 5.21 -5.44 -7.96
C LYS A 49 6.53 -4.80 -7.55
N VAL A 50 6.80 -4.78 -6.24
CA VAL A 50 8.05 -4.22 -5.70
C VAL A 50 9.23 -5.07 -6.12
N THR A 51 9.08 -6.39 -6.01
CA THR A 51 10.10 -7.34 -6.46
C THR A 51 10.38 -7.20 -7.96
N ALA A 52 9.35 -6.98 -8.79
CA ALA A 52 9.50 -6.75 -10.23
C ALA A 52 10.30 -5.47 -10.56
N ALA A 53 10.33 -4.48 -9.66
CA ALA A 53 11.19 -3.31 -9.82
C ALA A 53 12.68 -3.60 -9.51
N GLN A 54 12.97 -4.75 -8.89
CA GLN A 54 14.31 -5.16 -8.44
C GLN A 54 14.87 -6.37 -9.21
N THR A 55 14.00 -7.25 -9.71
CA THR A 55 14.35 -8.49 -10.42
C THR A 55 13.48 -8.65 -11.67
N HIS A 56 13.90 -9.50 -12.60
CA HIS A 56 13.18 -9.69 -13.87
C HIS A 56 11.95 -10.61 -13.78
N THR A 57 11.78 -11.41 -12.72
CA THR A 57 10.61 -12.28 -12.42
C THR A 57 10.79 -13.17 -11.18
N GLU A 58 12.01 -13.28 -10.64
CA GLU A 58 12.30 -14.12 -9.49
C GLU A 58 11.77 -13.51 -8.18
N GLY A 59 11.21 -14.35 -7.31
CA GLY A 59 10.79 -13.96 -5.96
C GLY A 59 9.38 -13.37 -5.85
N PHE A 60 8.55 -13.50 -6.88
CA PHE A 60 7.14 -13.10 -6.80
C PHE A 60 6.43 -13.97 -5.77
N ARG A 61 5.68 -13.31 -4.88
CA ARG A 61 4.80 -13.99 -3.95
C ARG A 61 3.49 -14.26 -4.69
N GLN A 62 3.40 -15.40 -5.36
CA GLN A 62 2.21 -15.83 -6.08
C GLN A 62 2.02 -17.33 -5.86
N ASP A 63 1.05 -17.71 -5.03
CA ASP A 63 0.68 -19.11 -4.83
C ASP A 63 -0.08 -19.64 -6.08
N PRO A 64 0.52 -20.55 -6.89
CA PRO A 64 -0.09 -21.00 -8.14
C PRO A 64 -1.37 -21.84 -7.92
N GLU A 65 -1.43 -22.60 -6.82
CA GLU A 65 -2.60 -23.39 -6.48
C GLU A 65 -3.78 -22.48 -6.15
N ARG A 66 -3.53 -21.43 -5.36
CA ARG A 66 -4.57 -20.45 -5.01
C ARG A 66 -4.96 -19.58 -6.19
N MET A 67 -4.03 -19.25 -7.09
CA MET A 67 -4.34 -18.61 -8.36
C MET A 67 -5.35 -19.42 -9.18
N TYR A 68 -5.25 -20.74 -9.15
CA TYR A 68 -6.17 -21.63 -9.87
C TYR A 68 -7.48 -21.91 -9.11
N LYS A 69 -7.42 -22.09 -7.79
CA LYS A 69 -8.57 -22.55 -6.98
C LYS A 69 -9.44 -21.43 -6.41
N SER A 70 -8.91 -20.20 -6.33
CA SER A 70 -9.59 -19.07 -5.70
C SER A 70 -9.58 -17.85 -6.61
N ASP A 71 -10.67 -17.64 -7.34
CA ASP A 71 -10.87 -16.45 -8.17
C ASP A 71 -10.64 -15.16 -7.38
N ARG A 72 -11.05 -15.14 -6.09
CA ARG A 72 -10.85 -13.98 -5.22
C ARG A 72 -9.39 -13.68 -4.96
N TYR A 73 -8.58 -14.71 -4.68
CA TYR A 73 -7.13 -14.53 -4.52
C TYR A 73 -6.49 -14.09 -5.83
N ALA A 74 -6.89 -14.71 -6.94
CA ALA A 74 -6.40 -14.37 -8.26
C ALA A 74 -6.66 -12.91 -8.65
N SER A 75 -7.90 -12.44 -8.47
CA SER A 75 -8.27 -11.04 -8.69
C SER A 75 -7.51 -10.10 -7.76
N GLY A 76 -7.42 -10.45 -6.47
CA GLY A 76 -6.66 -9.68 -5.49
C GLY A 76 -5.20 -9.53 -5.91
N TRP A 77 -4.54 -10.62 -6.29
CA TRP A 77 -3.15 -10.61 -6.74
C TRP A 77 -2.92 -9.71 -7.96
N ASN A 78 -3.77 -9.83 -8.97
CA ASN A 78 -3.67 -8.98 -10.16
C ASN A 78 -3.88 -7.50 -9.81
N ASP A 79 -4.91 -7.18 -9.01
CA ASP A 79 -5.18 -5.81 -8.57
C ASP A 79 -4.05 -5.24 -7.72
N GLY A 80 -3.45 -6.05 -6.83
CA GLY A 80 -2.30 -5.68 -6.03
C GLY A 80 -1.08 -5.37 -6.89
N PHE A 81 -0.78 -6.23 -7.86
CA PHE A 81 0.35 -6.05 -8.77
C PHE A 81 0.20 -4.78 -9.63
N GLU A 82 -0.99 -4.55 -10.17
CA GLU A 82 -1.24 -3.41 -11.07
C GLU A 82 -1.43 -2.09 -10.32
N GLN A 83 -2.24 -2.09 -9.25
CA GLN A 83 -2.77 -0.87 -8.65
C GLN A 83 -2.02 -0.44 -7.39
N CYS A 84 -1.19 -1.30 -6.78
CA CYS A 84 -0.47 -0.89 -5.59
C CYS A 84 0.53 0.23 -5.92
N PHE A 85 0.33 1.39 -5.30
CA PHE A 85 1.29 2.50 -5.39
C PHE A 85 2.30 2.35 -4.26
N VAL A 86 3.50 1.93 -4.63
CA VAL A 86 4.62 1.82 -3.68
C VAL A 86 5.23 3.21 -3.50
N ALA A 87 4.59 4.05 -2.68
CA ALA A 87 5.24 5.26 -2.20
C ALA A 87 6.30 4.85 -1.17
N SER A 88 7.49 4.48 -1.65
CA SER A 88 8.69 4.20 -0.83
C SER A 88 8.39 3.43 0.47
N LYS A 89 7.64 2.32 0.41
CA LYS A 89 7.62 1.36 1.52
C LYS A 89 8.92 0.57 1.46
N HIS A 90 9.77 0.70 2.48
CA HIS A 90 10.80 -0.29 2.74
C HIS A 90 10.09 -1.58 3.14
N PHE A 91 10.20 -2.60 2.29
CA PHE A 91 9.84 -3.97 2.64
C PHE A 91 11.07 -4.54 3.35
N HIS A 92 10.93 -4.82 4.64
CA HIS A 92 11.97 -5.42 5.48
C HIS A 92 11.90 -6.94 5.41
#